data_AF-A0A818B5A3-F1
#
_entry.id   AF-A0A818B5A3-F1
#
_cell.length_a   1.000
_cell.length_b   1.000
_cell.length_c   1.000
_cell.angle_alpha   90.00
_cell.angle_beta   90.00
_cell.angle_gamma   90.00
#
_symmetry.space_group_name_H-M   'P 1'
#
loop_
_entity.id
_entity.type
_entity.pdbx_description
1 polymer ?
#
loop_
_entity_poly.entity_id
_entity_poly.type
_entity_poly.pdbx_seq_one_letter_code
_entity_poly.pdbx_strand_id
1 'polypeptide(L)'
;MYFITIISFVCIIFINLTFEQGPGSFEVREHSLSRPYANVFATSHSYWQLTGNTLVTDRYIRLTSDAQSKAGGLWNTVPVSYSDWEMHVSFKVHGGGTTLFGDGFVIWYVRDPKLTGTYKTYLKSPVFGYADNFNGLAIIMDTYSNRIDNYNHIYPYISTGTKDYSPVFGYADHFNGLAIIMDTYSNRIDNYNHIYPYISAVINNGSLHYDHDRDGADLNIAGCEAAFRGRDIDTLVAIRYQNNRLTVSTDIDGENTWKECFSIDNIQLPTYYYFGFSAATGELSDNHDIISVHTYQLDLSEQRQKEDRKNIIPSAPSAHMGQIDDDTAKTSKWSTLKIFLLVLLLIILCLSGIGAFYYMKQHRYHSSRLY
;
A
#
# COMPACT_ATOMS: atom_id res chain seq x y z
N MET A 1 17.74 11.50 -51.38
CA MET A 1 18.42 11.50 -50.07
C MET A 1 17.91 12.61 -49.14
N TYR A 2 17.71 13.84 -49.61
CA TYR A 2 17.22 14.98 -48.80
C TYR A 2 15.79 14.88 -48.25
N PHE A 3 14.91 14.10 -48.89
CA PHE A 3 13.51 13.99 -48.46
C PHE A 3 13.34 13.11 -47.20
N ILE A 4 14.16 12.06 -47.09
CA ILE A 4 14.14 11.13 -45.95
C ILE A 4 14.72 11.80 -44.70
N THR A 5 15.75 12.64 -44.85
CA THR A 5 16.32 13.41 -43.74
C THR A 5 15.36 14.45 -43.20
N ILE A 6 14.57 15.11 -44.07
CA ILE A 6 13.55 16.07 -43.64
C ILE A 6 12.41 15.37 -42.89
N ILE A 7 11.93 14.21 -43.36
CA ILE A 7 10.89 13.44 -42.66
C ILE A 7 11.39 12.95 -41.30
N SER A 8 12.63 12.46 -41.22
CA SER A 8 13.23 12.06 -39.94
C SER A 8 13.31 13.23 -38.95
N PHE A 9 13.73 14.41 -39.42
CA PHE A 9 13.84 15.61 -38.59
C PHE A 9 12.47 16.13 -38.12
N VAL A 10 11.47 16.10 -39.00
CA VAL A 10 10.09 16.48 -38.67
C VAL A 10 9.46 15.47 -37.70
N CYS A 11 9.73 14.16 -37.86
CA CYS A 11 9.31 13.13 -36.90
C CYS A 11 9.96 13.34 -35.54
N ILE A 12 11.26 13.64 -35.47
CA ILE A 12 11.96 13.90 -34.20
C ILE A 12 11.39 15.15 -33.52
N ILE A 13 11.11 16.20 -34.27
CA ILE A 13 10.46 17.40 -33.75
C ILE A 13 9.03 17.10 -33.28
N PHE A 14 8.25 16.31 -34.04
CA PHE A 14 6.91 15.88 -33.62
C PHE A 14 6.95 15.01 -32.37
N ILE A 15 7.87 14.04 -32.27
CA ILE A 15 8.07 13.18 -31.10
C ILE A 15 8.43 14.02 -29.86
N ASN A 16 9.30 15.03 -30.02
CA ASN A 16 9.66 15.94 -28.93
C ASN A 16 8.52 16.92 -28.56
N LEU A 17 7.67 17.32 -29.52
CA LEU A 17 6.49 18.15 -29.28
C LEU A 17 5.30 17.36 -28.71
N THR A 18 5.24 16.04 -28.92
CA THR A 18 4.26 15.14 -28.31
C THR A 18 4.76 14.45 -27.04
N PHE A 19 5.98 14.75 -26.59
CA PHE A 19 6.40 14.38 -25.25
C PHE A 19 5.65 15.29 -24.27
N GLU A 20 4.38 14.97 -24.01
CA GLU A 20 3.77 15.32 -22.74
C GLU A 20 4.75 14.81 -21.68
N GLN A 21 5.37 15.74 -20.95
CA GLN A 21 5.89 15.38 -19.65
C GLN A 21 4.69 14.79 -18.91
N GLY A 22 4.73 13.48 -18.66
CA GLY A 22 3.74 12.83 -17.82
C GLY A 22 3.58 13.68 -16.55
N PRO A 23 2.36 13.76 -15.98
CA PRO A 23 2.10 14.64 -14.84
C PRO A 23 3.22 14.50 -13.82
N GLY A 24 3.98 15.57 -13.64
CA GLY A 24 5.20 15.53 -12.85
C GLY A 24 4.84 15.16 -11.42
N SER A 25 5.41 14.06 -10.92
CA SER A 25 5.33 13.76 -9.49
C SER A 25 6.31 14.66 -8.74
N PHE A 26 5.90 15.14 -7.55
CA PHE A 26 6.77 15.95 -6.71
C PHE A 26 6.86 15.35 -5.31
N GLU A 27 8.07 15.34 -4.76
CA GLU A 27 8.30 14.88 -3.39
C GLU A 27 7.72 15.90 -2.40
N VAL A 28 6.90 15.41 -1.47
CA VAL A 28 6.22 16.22 -0.45
C VAL A 28 7.04 16.15 0.83
N ARG A 29 7.75 17.25 1.14
CA ARG A 29 8.72 17.30 2.23
C ARG A 29 8.08 17.02 3.59
N GLU A 30 6.90 17.56 3.85
CA GLU A 30 6.20 17.40 5.13
C GLU A 30 5.72 15.97 5.39
N HIS A 31 5.60 15.14 4.36
CA HIS A 31 5.27 13.71 4.46
C HIS A 31 6.46 12.81 4.14
N SER A 32 7.67 13.36 4.09
CA SER A 32 8.90 12.62 3.83
C SER A 32 9.85 12.73 5.02
N LEU A 33 10.75 11.76 5.14
CA LEU A 33 11.67 11.59 6.24
C LEU A 33 12.91 10.85 5.75
N SER A 34 14.07 11.49 5.79
CA SER A 34 15.34 10.88 5.39
C SER A 34 16.47 11.26 6.33
N ARG A 35 17.48 10.40 6.41
CA ARG A 35 18.67 10.60 7.25
C ARG A 35 19.37 11.93 6.90
N PRO A 36 20.05 12.59 7.87
CA PRO A 36 20.23 12.19 9.27
C PRO A 36 19.09 12.67 10.20
N TYR A 37 18.70 11.82 11.16
CA TYR A 37 17.53 12.09 12.03
C TYR A 37 17.84 12.84 13.33
N ALA A 38 19.12 12.96 13.72
CA ALA A 38 19.53 13.49 15.02
C ALA A 38 18.94 14.87 15.37
N ASN A 39 18.72 15.72 14.35
CA ASN A 39 18.16 17.06 14.53
C ASN A 39 16.68 17.17 14.14
N VAL A 40 16.12 16.15 13.48
CA VAL A 40 14.75 16.18 12.95
C VAL A 40 13.72 16.25 14.08
N PHE A 41 13.98 15.56 15.19
CA PHE A 41 13.09 15.50 16.35
C PHE A 41 13.49 16.45 17.49
N ALA A 42 14.62 17.14 17.36
CA ALA A 42 15.11 18.09 18.37
C ALA A 42 14.47 19.49 18.26
N THR A 43 13.81 19.78 17.13
CA THR A 43 13.16 21.07 16.90
C THR A 43 11.65 20.94 17.06
N SER A 44 10.99 21.98 17.59
CA SER A 44 9.53 22.06 17.75
C SER A 44 8.74 22.08 16.43
N HIS A 45 9.40 21.95 15.28
CA HIS A 45 8.84 22.05 13.93
C HIS A 45 8.95 20.73 13.15
N SER A 46 9.14 19.60 13.83
CA SER A 46 9.13 18.30 13.16
C SER A 46 7.72 17.98 12.65
N TYR A 47 7.61 17.60 11.37
CA TYR A 47 6.36 17.09 10.83
C TYR A 47 6.04 15.67 11.31
N TRP A 48 6.95 15.04 12.05
CA TRP A 48 6.82 13.68 12.54
C TRP A 48 6.92 13.63 14.07
N GLN A 49 6.07 12.81 14.68
CA GLN A 49 6.01 12.60 16.12
C GLN A 49 6.33 11.14 16.46
N LEU A 50 7.20 10.95 17.44
CA LEU A 50 7.59 9.65 17.98
C LEU A 50 6.75 9.30 19.19
N THR A 51 6.55 8.01 19.41
CA THR A 51 5.61 7.52 20.40
C THR A 51 6.03 6.14 20.92
N GLY A 52 5.56 5.77 22.12
CA GLY A 52 5.88 4.47 22.72
C GLY A 52 7.38 4.27 22.94
N ASN A 53 7.87 3.09 22.57
CA ASN A 53 9.26 2.66 22.69
C ASN A 53 10.16 3.09 21.52
N THR A 54 9.66 3.91 20.59
CA THR A 54 10.44 4.30 19.41
C THR A 54 11.70 5.05 19.79
N LEU A 55 12.83 4.64 19.21
CA LEU A 55 14.14 5.27 19.37
C LEU A 55 14.67 5.77 18.04
N VAL A 56 15.49 6.82 18.08
CA VAL A 56 16.06 7.45 16.89
C VAL A 56 17.57 7.41 16.96
N THR A 57 18.19 7.07 15.83
CA THR A 57 19.63 7.14 15.59
C THR A 57 19.92 8.07 14.41
N ASP A 58 21.20 8.28 14.08
CA ASP A 58 21.59 9.01 12.87
C ASP A 58 21.24 8.26 11.56
N ARG A 59 21.04 6.94 11.63
CA ARG A 59 20.85 6.07 10.46
C ARG A 59 19.42 5.57 10.27
N TYR A 60 18.70 5.36 11.36
CA TYR A 60 17.37 4.74 11.35
C TYR A 60 16.51 5.20 12.53
N ILE A 61 15.20 5.01 12.38
CA ILE A 61 14.20 5.15 13.43
C ILE A 61 13.68 3.75 13.75
N ARG A 62 13.93 3.29 14.97
CA ARG A 62 13.52 1.96 15.40
C ARG A 62 12.21 2.04 16.16
N LEU A 63 11.16 1.44 15.61
CA LEU A 63 9.82 1.41 16.20
C LEU A 63 9.81 0.53 17.46
N THR A 64 10.36 -0.68 17.35
CA THR A 64 10.55 -1.61 18.47
C THR A 64 11.92 -2.28 18.37
N SER A 65 12.50 -2.62 19.53
CA SER A 65 13.71 -3.42 19.62
C SER A 65 13.39 -4.91 19.67
N ASP A 66 14.39 -5.74 19.37
CA ASP A 66 14.38 -7.19 19.62
C ASP A 66 14.38 -7.50 21.12
N ALA A 67 13.25 -7.20 21.76
CA ALA A 67 12.90 -7.46 23.13
C ALA A 67 11.39 -7.66 23.22
N GLN A 68 10.96 -8.51 24.14
CA GLN A 68 9.54 -8.76 24.40
C GLN A 68 8.82 -7.52 24.88
N SER A 69 7.52 -7.47 24.57
CA SER A 69 6.61 -6.44 25.05
C SER A 69 7.16 -5.03 24.78
N LYS A 70 7.26 -4.67 23.49
CA LYS A 70 7.54 -3.31 23.02
C LYS A 70 6.46 -2.86 22.07
N ALA A 71 6.10 -1.59 22.13
CA ALA A 71 5.26 -0.94 21.12
C ALA A 71 5.77 0.46 20.87
N GLY A 72 5.91 0.80 19.59
CA GLY A 72 6.31 2.14 19.19
C GLY A 72 5.59 2.58 17.94
N GLY A 73 5.68 3.87 17.66
CA GLY A 73 5.11 4.45 16.47
C GLY A 73 5.76 5.76 16.06
N LEU A 74 5.63 6.05 14.77
CA LEU A 74 6.09 7.24 14.10
C LEU A 74 4.93 7.81 13.29
N TRP A 75 4.48 9.02 13.61
CA TRP A 75 3.25 9.59 13.06
C TRP A 75 3.51 10.91 12.37
N ASN A 76 2.99 11.08 11.17
CA ASN A 76 2.97 12.38 10.53
C ASN A 76 1.93 13.27 11.21
N THR A 77 2.27 14.53 11.42
CA THR A 77 1.43 15.53 12.09
C THR A 77 0.64 16.40 11.10
N VAL A 78 0.94 16.26 9.80
CA VAL A 78 0.28 17.01 8.72
C VAL A 78 -0.69 16.06 8.00
N PRO A 79 -1.96 16.44 7.79
CA PRO A 79 -2.89 15.63 7.03
C PRO A 79 -2.60 15.74 5.52
N VAL A 80 -2.76 14.64 4.79
CA VAL A 80 -2.51 14.54 3.34
C VAL A 80 -3.66 15.16 2.57
N SER A 81 -3.47 16.31 1.94
CA SER A 81 -4.54 17.06 1.27
C SER A 81 -4.86 16.62 -0.17
N TYR A 82 -4.11 15.66 -0.71
CA TYR A 82 -4.18 15.22 -2.12
C TYR A 82 -4.68 13.78 -2.23
N SER A 83 -5.40 13.48 -3.32
CA SER A 83 -6.03 12.17 -3.55
C SER A 83 -5.08 11.11 -4.08
N ASP A 84 -4.06 11.53 -4.82
CA ASP A 84 -3.21 10.66 -5.61
C ASP A 84 -1.76 10.78 -5.13
N TRP A 85 -1.26 9.71 -4.53
CA TRP A 85 0.00 9.71 -3.80
C TRP A 85 0.76 8.40 -3.94
N GLU A 86 2.07 8.47 -3.78
CA GLU A 86 2.97 7.32 -3.75
C GLU A 86 3.94 7.49 -2.58
N MET A 87 4.05 6.47 -1.72
CA MET A 87 5.00 6.46 -0.62
C MET A 87 6.02 5.34 -0.84
N HIS A 88 7.30 5.71 -0.85
CA HIS A 88 8.42 4.76 -0.82
C HIS A 88 8.96 4.69 0.60
N VAL A 89 8.99 3.50 1.17
CA VAL A 89 9.51 3.24 2.51
C VAL A 89 10.69 2.31 2.38
N SER A 90 11.85 2.76 2.86
CA SER A 90 13.00 1.90 3.10
C SER A 90 12.99 1.47 4.55
N PHE A 91 13.07 0.16 4.80
CA PHE A 91 12.93 -0.43 6.13
C PHE A 91 13.84 -1.65 6.30
N LYS A 92 13.97 -2.11 7.54
CA LYS A 92 14.66 -3.35 7.90
C LYS A 92 13.95 -4.04 9.05
N VAL A 93 13.71 -5.34 8.90
CA VAL A 93 13.22 -6.20 10.00
C VAL A 93 14.26 -7.28 10.28
N HIS A 94 14.75 -7.35 11.52
CA HIS A 94 15.83 -8.27 11.89
C HIS A 94 15.85 -8.55 13.40
N GLY A 95 16.31 -9.74 13.78
CA GLY A 95 16.42 -10.15 15.18
C GLY A 95 17.27 -11.41 15.34
N GLY A 96 17.58 -11.77 16.58
CA GLY A 96 18.38 -12.94 16.91
C GLY A 96 17.63 -14.27 16.73
N GLY A 97 16.30 -14.25 16.71
CA GLY A 97 15.46 -15.43 16.53
C GLY A 97 15.56 -16.03 15.13
N THR A 98 15.83 -17.33 15.04
CA THR A 98 15.93 -18.06 13.76
C THR A 98 14.62 -18.74 13.36
N THR A 99 13.83 -19.23 14.33
CA THR A 99 12.56 -19.95 14.09
C THR A 99 11.36 -19.32 14.80
N LEU A 100 11.60 -18.51 15.83
CA LEU A 100 10.58 -17.82 16.61
C LEU A 100 10.92 -16.33 16.62
N PHE A 101 10.09 -15.53 15.97
CA PHE A 101 10.23 -14.08 15.79
C PHE A 101 8.85 -13.49 15.49
N GLY A 102 8.64 -12.19 15.76
CA GLY A 102 7.33 -11.57 15.61
C GLY A 102 7.25 -10.14 16.16
N ASP A 103 6.16 -9.42 15.92
CA ASP A 103 5.02 -9.82 15.07
C ASP A 103 5.07 -9.14 13.69
N GLY A 104 5.78 -8.01 13.58
CA GLY A 104 5.84 -7.21 12.37
C GLY A 104 5.58 -5.72 12.63
N PHE A 105 5.30 -4.99 11.55
CA PHE A 105 4.96 -3.57 11.63
C PHE A 105 3.88 -3.20 10.62
N VAL A 106 3.26 -2.04 10.80
CA VAL A 106 2.16 -1.55 9.97
C VAL A 106 2.47 -0.15 9.47
N ILE A 107 2.16 0.08 8.19
CA ILE A 107 2.16 1.38 7.54
C ILE A 107 0.71 1.85 7.43
N TRP A 108 0.43 3.05 7.92
CA TRP A 108 -0.91 3.58 8.11
C TRP A 108 -1.20 4.76 7.19
N TYR A 109 -2.46 4.85 6.75
CA TYR A 109 -3.09 6.07 6.26
C TYR A 109 -4.47 6.21 6.89
N VAL A 110 -4.58 6.95 7.99
CA VAL A 110 -5.74 6.91 8.90
C VAL A 110 -6.22 8.30 9.35
N ARG A 111 -7.50 8.39 9.70
CA ARG A 111 -8.15 9.65 10.12
C ARG A 111 -7.48 10.31 11.31
N ASP A 112 -7.16 9.51 12.31
CA ASP A 112 -6.68 9.95 13.60
C ASP A 112 -5.32 9.30 13.83
N PRO A 113 -4.22 10.02 14.11
CA PRO A 113 -2.95 9.41 14.50
C PRO A 113 -2.97 8.90 15.96
N LYS A 114 -4.15 8.46 16.44
CA LYS A 114 -4.41 8.12 17.84
C LYS A 114 -3.72 6.83 18.22
N LEU A 115 -2.60 6.97 18.90
CA LEU A 115 -2.12 5.90 19.76
C LEU A 115 -2.86 5.95 21.08
N THR A 116 -3.29 4.79 21.53
CA THR A 116 -3.66 4.53 22.92
C THR A 116 -2.46 4.90 23.78
N GLY A 117 -2.43 6.09 24.36
CA GLY A 117 -1.31 6.49 25.22
C GLY A 117 -1.24 7.89 25.78
N THR A 118 -2.17 8.76 25.42
CA THR A 118 -2.37 10.01 26.17
C THR A 118 -3.75 9.96 26.81
N TYR A 119 -3.72 9.89 28.14
CA TYR A 119 -4.82 9.94 29.10
C TYR A 119 -6.01 10.80 28.61
N LYS A 120 -7.22 10.22 28.60
CA LYS A 120 -8.50 10.72 28.03
C LYS A 120 -8.67 10.42 26.54
N THR A 121 -9.28 9.29 26.21
CA THR A 121 -10.49 9.14 25.36
C THR A 121 -10.72 7.65 25.06
N TYR A 122 -10.75 6.81 26.10
CA TYR A 122 -11.37 5.49 26.03
C TYR A 122 -12.52 5.50 27.04
N LEU A 123 -13.67 6.05 26.62
CA LEU A 123 -14.93 5.98 27.37
C LEU A 123 -15.65 4.63 27.19
N LYS A 124 -14.94 3.63 26.67
CA LYS A 124 -15.24 2.20 26.83
C LYS A 124 -13.94 1.54 27.24
N SER A 125 -13.75 1.43 28.55
CA SER A 125 -12.68 0.66 29.15
C SER A 125 -12.74 -0.80 28.68
N PRO A 126 -11.63 -1.42 28.22
CA PRO A 126 -11.63 -2.80 27.70
C PRO A 126 -12.08 -3.85 28.72
N VAL A 127 -11.97 -3.55 30.01
CA VAL A 127 -12.41 -4.41 31.11
C VAL A 127 -13.72 -3.89 31.70
N PHE A 128 -14.81 -3.90 30.92
CA PHE A 128 -16.18 -3.62 31.40
C PHE A 128 -16.30 -2.35 32.29
N GLY A 129 -15.60 -1.26 31.93
CA GLY A 129 -15.62 0.00 32.70
C GLY A 129 -14.43 0.22 33.65
N TYR A 130 -13.50 -0.73 33.74
CA TYR A 130 -12.24 -0.61 34.49
C TYR A 130 -11.02 -0.43 33.58
N ALA A 131 -9.97 0.21 34.08
CA ALA A 131 -8.75 0.42 33.29
C ALA A 131 -8.10 -0.92 32.91
N ASP A 132 -7.64 -1.04 31.67
CA ASP A 132 -6.98 -2.23 31.11
C ASP A 132 -5.53 -2.40 31.56
N ASN A 133 -4.94 -1.36 32.14
CA ASN A 133 -3.56 -1.32 32.65
C ASN A 133 -3.46 -1.64 34.15
N PHE A 134 -4.28 -2.55 34.66
CA PHE A 134 -4.26 -2.90 36.08
C PHE A 134 -3.22 -3.97 36.38
N ASN A 135 -2.73 -4.03 37.61
CA ASN A 135 -1.84 -5.12 38.02
C ASN A 135 -2.66 -6.16 38.81
N GLY A 136 -2.99 -7.28 38.16
CA GLY A 136 -3.77 -8.35 38.76
C GLY A 136 -4.49 -9.26 37.77
N LEU A 137 -5.36 -10.11 38.30
CA LEU A 137 -6.25 -11.01 37.54
C LEU A 137 -7.69 -10.44 37.57
N ALA A 138 -8.28 -10.27 36.40
CA ALA A 138 -9.72 -10.14 36.22
C ALA A 138 -10.31 -11.48 35.79
N ILE A 139 -11.53 -11.78 36.24
CA ILE A 139 -12.31 -12.90 35.73
C ILE A 139 -13.45 -12.27 34.94
N ILE A 140 -13.41 -12.43 33.62
CA ILE A 140 -14.38 -11.84 32.72
C ILE A 140 -15.50 -12.85 32.50
N MET A 141 -16.73 -12.38 32.68
CA MET A 141 -17.95 -13.12 32.38
C MET A 141 -18.66 -12.37 31.27
N ASP A 142 -18.39 -12.74 30.03
CA ASP A 142 -18.99 -12.13 28.86
C ASP A 142 -20.27 -12.88 28.49
N THR A 143 -21.40 -12.18 28.57
CA THR A 143 -22.71 -12.68 28.16
C THR A 143 -22.98 -12.43 26.67
N TYR A 144 -22.07 -11.78 25.96
CA TYR A 144 -22.18 -11.48 24.54
C TYR A 144 -21.39 -12.49 23.71
N SER A 145 -22.08 -13.24 22.85
CA SER A 145 -21.47 -14.26 22.00
C SER A 145 -20.81 -13.60 20.79
N ASN A 146 -19.50 -13.34 20.88
CA ASN A 146 -18.69 -12.87 19.75
C ASN A 146 -18.20 -14.01 18.84
N ARG A 147 -18.53 -15.28 19.17
CA ARG A 147 -18.20 -16.49 18.41
C ARG A 147 -19.47 -17.23 17.96
N ILE A 148 -19.32 -18.12 16.97
CA ILE A 148 -20.39 -18.93 16.36
C ILE A 148 -20.93 -20.02 17.33
N ASP A 149 -20.26 -20.25 18.46
CA ASP A 149 -20.57 -21.33 19.41
C ASP A 149 -21.70 -21.00 20.41
N ASN A 150 -22.27 -19.78 20.43
CA ASN A 150 -23.47 -19.42 21.21
C ASN A 150 -23.41 -19.73 22.72
N TYR A 151 -22.22 -19.76 23.32
CA TYR A 151 -22.05 -19.93 24.77
C TYR A 151 -21.60 -18.63 25.44
N ASN A 152 -21.99 -18.42 26.70
CA ASN A 152 -21.41 -17.37 27.53
C ASN A 152 -19.98 -17.77 27.89
N HIS A 153 -19.04 -16.84 27.81
CA HIS A 153 -17.63 -17.13 28.09
C HIS A 153 -17.24 -16.61 29.47
N ILE A 154 -16.64 -17.50 30.27
CA ILE A 154 -15.94 -17.12 31.49
C ILE A 154 -14.46 -17.36 31.26
N TYR A 155 -13.65 -16.30 31.28
CA TYR A 155 -12.22 -16.41 31.03
C TYR A 155 -11.40 -15.51 31.97
N PRO A 156 -10.21 -15.95 32.41
CA PRO A 156 -9.29 -15.11 33.15
C PRO A 156 -8.61 -14.10 32.21
N TYR A 157 -8.41 -12.88 32.68
CA TYR A 157 -7.67 -11.80 32.01
C TYR A 157 -6.63 -11.25 32.99
N ILE A 158 -5.35 -11.50 32.73
CA ILE A 158 -4.25 -11.08 33.60
C ILE A 158 -3.61 -9.85 32.98
N SER A 159 -3.50 -8.77 33.74
CA SER A 159 -2.74 -7.59 33.34
C SER A 159 -1.63 -7.31 34.36
N THR A 160 -0.47 -6.87 33.88
CA THR A 160 0.74 -6.67 34.70
C THR A 160 0.99 -5.19 35.06
N GLY A 161 -0.01 -4.32 34.83
CA GLY A 161 0.09 -2.88 35.10
C GLY A 161 0.82 -2.09 34.01
N THR A 162 1.42 -2.76 33.02
CA THR A 162 2.05 -2.14 31.86
C THR A 162 1.16 -2.29 30.65
N LYS A 163 0.11 -1.45 30.59
CA LYS A 163 -0.67 -1.10 29.40
C LYS A 163 -0.59 -2.16 28.28
N ASP A 164 -1.43 -3.18 28.41
CA ASP A 164 -1.47 -4.26 27.44
C ASP A 164 -1.84 -3.71 26.06
N TYR A 165 -1.18 -4.28 25.07
CA TYR A 165 -0.98 -3.78 23.73
C TYR A 165 -2.29 -3.56 22.96
N SER A 166 -2.31 -2.59 22.06
CA SER A 166 -3.38 -2.48 21.08
C SER A 166 -3.24 -3.61 20.05
N PRO A 167 -4.32 -4.34 19.69
CA PRO A 167 -4.24 -5.58 18.91
C PRO A 167 -3.69 -5.40 17.49
N VAL A 168 -3.59 -4.17 16.98
CA VAL A 168 -3.05 -3.88 15.64
C VAL A 168 -1.66 -3.27 15.75
N PHE A 169 -0.70 -4.08 16.16
CA PHE A 169 0.73 -3.70 16.20
C PHE A 169 0.98 -2.35 16.91
N GLY A 170 0.32 -2.12 18.04
CA GLY A 170 0.48 -0.90 18.85
C GLY A 170 -0.44 0.27 18.48
N TYR A 171 -1.30 0.14 17.47
CA TYR A 171 -2.30 1.15 17.07
C TYR A 171 -3.76 0.69 17.32
N ALA A 172 -4.68 1.65 17.47
CA ALA A 172 -6.08 1.41 17.83
C ALA A 172 -6.81 0.41 16.90
N ASP A 173 -7.44 -0.58 17.52
CA ASP A 173 -8.23 -1.65 16.91
C ASP A 173 -9.28 -1.19 15.87
N HIS A 174 -10.09 -0.20 16.22
CA HIS A 174 -11.14 0.35 15.35
C HIS A 174 -10.62 1.53 14.54
N PHE A 175 -9.72 1.26 13.61
CA PHE A 175 -9.13 2.31 12.77
C PHE A 175 -10.04 2.72 11.61
N ASN A 176 -9.88 3.96 11.15
CA ASN A 176 -10.59 4.47 9.99
C ASN A 176 -9.56 4.91 8.94
N GLY A 177 -9.39 4.13 7.88
CA GLY A 177 -8.40 4.33 6.84
C GLY A 177 -7.87 3.03 6.23
N LEU A 178 -6.60 3.06 5.82
CA LEU A 178 -5.84 1.96 5.24
C LEU A 178 -4.72 1.54 6.19
N ALA A 179 -4.52 0.23 6.31
CA ALA A 179 -3.36 -0.41 6.92
C ALA A 179 -2.66 -1.31 5.89
N ILE A 180 -1.35 -1.14 5.73
CA ILE A 180 -0.48 -2.10 5.05
C ILE A 180 0.32 -2.83 6.13
N ILE A 181 -0.01 -4.09 6.34
CA ILE A 181 0.53 -4.93 7.42
C ILE A 181 1.71 -5.72 6.87
N MET A 182 2.84 -5.64 7.55
CA MET A 182 4.09 -6.33 7.22
C MET A 182 4.29 -7.39 8.29
N ASP A 183 3.63 -8.53 8.12
CA ASP A 183 3.53 -9.59 9.13
C ASP A 183 4.70 -10.58 8.99
N THR A 184 5.42 -10.85 10.08
CA THR A 184 6.51 -11.82 10.09
C THR A 184 6.14 -13.16 10.69
N TYR A 185 4.99 -13.31 11.35
CA TYR A 185 4.67 -14.50 12.12
C TYR A 185 3.29 -15.06 11.79
N SER A 186 3.23 -16.37 11.54
CA SER A 186 1.94 -17.06 11.36
C SER A 186 1.34 -17.37 12.73
N ASN A 187 0.26 -16.68 13.11
CA ASN A 187 -0.52 -17.06 14.29
C ASN A 187 -1.44 -18.28 14.01
N ARG A 188 -1.57 -18.70 12.75
CA ARG A 188 -2.40 -19.84 12.32
C ARG A 188 -1.69 -21.20 12.43
N ILE A 189 -2.47 -22.24 12.79
CA ILE A 189 -2.07 -23.67 12.84
C ILE A 189 -2.72 -24.49 11.70
N ASP A 190 -3.52 -23.88 10.83
CA ASP A 190 -4.33 -24.57 9.81
C ASP A 190 -3.79 -24.46 8.36
N ASN A 191 -4.13 -25.47 7.54
CA ASN A 191 -3.57 -25.82 6.22
C ASN A 191 -3.79 -24.81 5.06
N TYR A 192 -4.13 -23.54 5.34
CA TYR A 192 -4.13 -22.48 4.33
C TYR A 192 -2.76 -21.79 4.34
N ASN A 193 -1.79 -22.42 3.65
CA ASN A 193 -0.39 -22.00 3.58
C ASN A 193 -0.21 -20.65 2.87
N HIS A 194 -0.19 -19.54 3.61
CA HIS A 194 0.63 -18.41 3.20
C HIS A 194 2.03 -18.58 3.78
N ILE A 195 3.06 -18.37 2.95
CA ILE A 195 4.45 -18.38 3.39
C ILE A 195 4.76 -17.02 3.98
N TYR A 196 5.14 -16.99 5.26
CA TYR A 196 5.55 -15.78 5.96
C TYR A 196 7.04 -15.49 5.72
N PRO A 197 7.46 -14.20 5.72
CA PRO A 197 6.67 -12.99 5.98
C PRO A 197 5.67 -12.64 4.86
N TYR A 198 4.56 -12.01 5.25
CA TYR A 198 3.42 -11.71 4.40
C TYR A 198 3.06 -10.22 4.46
N ILE A 199 2.77 -9.62 3.31
CA ILE A 199 2.31 -8.23 3.23
C ILE A 199 0.82 -8.27 2.90
N SER A 200 -0.01 -7.63 3.71
CA SER A 200 -1.46 -7.53 3.44
C SER A 200 -1.96 -6.09 3.52
N ALA A 201 -3.12 -5.86 2.93
CA ALA A 201 -3.86 -4.60 3.05
C ALA A 201 -5.19 -4.82 3.75
N VAL A 202 -5.54 -3.89 4.65
CA VAL A 202 -6.84 -3.82 5.32
C VAL A 202 -7.40 -2.41 5.20
N ILE A 203 -8.68 -2.30 4.83
CA ILE A 203 -9.41 -1.03 4.82
C ILE A 203 -10.53 -1.11 5.84
N ASN A 204 -10.57 -0.12 6.72
CA ASN A 204 -11.55 -0.06 7.79
C ASN A 204 -12.19 1.33 7.85
N ASN A 205 -13.49 1.38 8.14
CA ASN A 205 -14.25 2.61 8.33
C ASN A 205 -14.43 2.95 9.82
N GLY A 206 -13.80 2.18 10.72
CA GLY A 206 -13.91 2.29 12.17
C GLY A 206 -14.94 1.34 12.80
N SER A 207 -15.61 0.49 12.03
CA SER A 207 -16.57 -0.49 12.58
C SER A 207 -16.02 -1.91 12.72
N LEU A 208 -14.90 -2.23 12.07
CA LEU A 208 -14.36 -3.60 12.04
C LEU A 208 -13.31 -3.76 13.15
N HIS A 209 -13.40 -4.86 13.90
CA HIS A 209 -12.40 -5.29 14.89
C HIS A 209 -11.33 -6.12 14.19
N TYR A 210 -10.06 -5.78 14.38
CA TYR A 210 -8.96 -6.55 13.83
C TYR A 210 -8.59 -7.70 14.78
N ASP A 211 -8.85 -8.93 14.35
CA ASP A 211 -8.48 -10.13 15.10
C ASP A 211 -7.00 -10.48 14.83
N HIS A 212 -6.13 -10.10 15.78
CA HIS A 212 -4.70 -10.40 15.74
C HIS A 212 -4.42 -11.91 15.75
N ASP A 213 -5.20 -12.69 16.50
CA ASP A 213 -5.01 -14.14 16.62
C ASP A 213 -5.29 -14.89 15.31
N ARG A 214 -5.91 -14.21 14.32
CA ARG A 214 -6.23 -14.74 12.99
C ARG A 214 -5.54 -13.99 11.85
N ASP A 215 -4.56 -13.14 12.16
CA ASP A 215 -3.82 -12.29 11.22
C ASP A 215 -4.74 -11.39 10.38
N GLY A 216 -5.90 -11.02 10.95
CA GLY A 216 -6.92 -10.24 10.27
C GLY A 216 -7.43 -10.85 8.97
N ALA A 217 -7.29 -12.17 8.73
CA ALA A 217 -7.54 -12.75 7.41
C ALA A 217 -8.98 -12.55 6.90
N ASP A 218 -9.94 -12.41 7.81
CA ASP A 218 -11.34 -12.11 7.47
C ASP A 218 -11.53 -10.66 6.96
N LEU A 219 -10.51 -9.80 7.10
CA LEU A 219 -10.48 -8.38 6.73
C LEU A 219 -9.46 -8.04 5.65
N ASN A 220 -8.53 -8.95 5.34
CA ASN A 220 -7.51 -8.75 4.32
C ASN A 220 -8.16 -8.65 2.93
N ILE A 221 -7.92 -7.53 2.24
CA ILE A 221 -8.49 -7.29 0.90
C ILE A 221 -7.55 -7.75 -0.22
N ALA A 222 -6.24 -7.80 0.04
CA ALA A 222 -5.22 -8.44 -0.77
C ALA A 222 -3.93 -8.62 0.04
N GLY A 223 -3.01 -9.42 -0.49
CA GLY A 223 -1.68 -9.57 0.06
C GLY A 223 -0.75 -10.37 -0.85
N CYS A 224 0.52 -10.45 -0.47
CA CYS A 224 1.52 -11.30 -1.11
C CYS A 224 2.60 -11.76 -0.14
N GLU A 225 3.27 -12.86 -0.48
CA GLU A 225 4.45 -13.36 0.25
C GLU A 225 5.67 -12.50 -0.10
N ALA A 226 6.43 -12.07 0.92
CA ALA A 226 7.62 -11.26 0.73
C ALA A 226 8.67 -11.57 1.80
N ALA A 227 9.81 -12.15 1.41
CA ALA A 227 10.87 -12.56 2.32
C ALA A 227 11.74 -11.39 2.81
N PHE A 228 11.15 -10.39 3.47
CA PHE A 228 11.81 -9.13 3.84
C PHE A 228 12.64 -9.20 5.14
N ARG A 229 12.44 -10.21 5.99
CA ARG A 229 13.14 -10.33 7.27
C ARG A 229 14.58 -10.81 7.09
N GLY A 230 15.52 -10.25 7.86
CA GLY A 230 16.89 -10.74 7.95
C GLY A 230 17.73 -10.49 6.70
N ARG A 231 17.33 -9.54 5.85
CA ARG A 231 18.08 -9.16 4.64
C ARG A 231 19.30 -8.30 5.01
N ASP A 232 20.42 -8.52 4.33
CA ASP A 232 21.65 -7.73 4.55
C ASP A 232 21.55 -6.31 3.99
N ILE A 233 20.74 -6.14 2.96
CA ILE A 233 20.42 -4.86 2.31
C ILE A 233 19.19 -4.19 2.95
N ASP A 234 18.97 -2.94 2.59
CA ASP A 234 17.72 -2.24 2.91
C ASP A 234 16.60 -2.75 2.00
N THR A 235 15.46 -3.12 2.58
CA THR A 235 14.28 -3.56 1.82
C THR A 235 13.38 -2.36 1.53
N LEU A 236 12.76 -2.34 0.35
CA LEU A 236 11.88 -1.24 -0.06
C LEU A 236 10.44 -1.73 -0.31
N VAL A 237 9.48 -0.89 0.06
CA VAL A 237 8.08 -1.01 -0.34
C VAL A 237 7.59 0.32 -0.91
N ALA A 238 6.88 0.25 -2.03
CA ALA A 238 6.17 1.36 -2.64
C ALA A 238 4.66 1.13 -2.51
N ILE A 239 3.96 2.09 -1.90
CA ILE A 239 2.51 2.11 -1.76
C ILE A 239 1.98 3.23 -2.62
N ARG A 240 1.32 2.89 -3.72
CA ARG A 240 0.76 3.83 -4.67
C ARG A 240 -0.76 3.81 -4.59
N TYR A 241 -1.36 4.96 -4.29
CA TYR A 241 -2.80 5.17 -4.41
C TYR A 241 -3.06 6.21 -5.49
N GLN A 242 -3.62 5.78 -6.61
CA GLN A 242 -3.87 6.66 -7.77
C GLN A 242 -5.15 6.23 -8.47
N ASN A 243 -6.00 7.17 -8.87
CA ASN A 243 -7.22 6.86 -9.61
C ASN A 243 -8.12 5.78 -8.95
N ASN A 244 -8.26 5.82 -7.62
CA ASN A 244 -8.98 4.81 -6.81
C ASN A 244 -8.38 3.38 -6.89
N ARG A 245 -7.13 3.25 -7.31
CA ARG A 245 -6.39 1.99 -7.35
C ARG A 245 -5.27 2.01 -6.32
N LEU A 246 -5.22 0.99 -5.47
CA LEU A 246 -4.11 0.74 -4.55
C LEU A 246 -3.18 -0.29 -5.17
N THR A 247 -1.90 0.06 -5.33
CA THR A 247 -0.84 -0.86 -5.76
C THR A 247 0.26 -0.87 -4.72
N VAL A 248 0.65 -2.06 -4.29
CA VAL A 248 1.81 -2.27 -3.42
C VAL A 248 2.87 -3.01 -4.22
N SER A 249 4.08 -2.49 -4.22
CA SER A 249 5.24 -3.07 -4.88
C SER A 249 6.42 -3.13 -3.93
N THR A 250 7.34 -4.06 -4.13
CA THR A 250 8.50 -4.26 -3.26
C THR A 250 9.79 -4.41 -4.05
N ASP A 251 10.90 -4.00 -3.45
CA ASP A 251 12.24 -4.41 -3.84
C ASP A 251 12.93 -5.00 -2.59
N ILE A 252 12.84 -6.32 -2.45
CA ILE A 252 13.39 -7.07 -1.31
C ILE A 252 14.79 -7.63 -1.62
N ASP A 253 15.08 -7.81 -2.90
CA ASP A 253 16.31 -8.41 -3.40
C ASP A 253 17.39 -7.38 -3.77
N GLY A 254 17.05 -6.09 -3.76
CA GLY A 254 17.99 -5.00 -4.04
C GLY A 254 18.32 -4.91 -5.53
N GLU A 255 17.39 -5.34 -6.38
CA GLU A 255 17.55 -5.33 -7.82
C GLU A 255 17.36 -3.91 -8.41
N ASN A 256 16.96 -2.94 -7.57
CA ASN A 256 16.53 -1.60 -7.97
C ASN A 256 15.38 -1.65 -8.98
N THR A 257 14.53 -2.67 -8.86
CA THR A 257 13.33 -2.83 -9.68
C THR A 257 12.13 -3.15 -8.80
N TRP A 258 11.02 -2.46 -9.06
CA TRP A 258 9.78 -2.68 -8.32
C TRP A 258 9.10 -3.95 -8.84
N LYS A 259 8.96 -4.93 -7.96
CA LYS A 259 8.11 -6.10 -8.19
C LYS A 259 6.72 -5.83 -7.58
N GLU A 260 5.67 -5.92 -8.39
CA GLU A 260 4.30 -5.78 -7.89
C GLU A 260 3.99 -6.92 -6.91
N CYS A 261 3.50 -6.55 -5.73
CA CYS A 261 3.02 -7.46 -4.69
C CYS A 261 1.53 -7.74 -4.92
N PHE A 262 0.70 -6.70 -4.95
CA PHE A 262 -0.71 -6.78 -5.33
C PHE A 262 -1.24 -5.44 -5.81
N SER A 263 -2.40 -5.48 -6.47
CA SER A 263 -3.10 -4.29 -6.93
C SER A 263 -4.62 -4.48 -6.89
N ILE A 264 -5.34 -3.49 -6.36
CA ILE A 264 -6.80 -3.53 -6.19
C ILE A 264 -7.43 -2.22 -6.68
N ASP A 265 -8.45 -2.33 -7.52
CA ASP A 265 -9.23 -1.21 -8.04
C ASP A 265 -10.44 -0.87 -7.15
N ASN A 266 -11.03 0.30 -7.41
CA ASN A 266 -12.26 0.78 -6.77
C ASN A 266 -12.15 0.98 -5.24
N ILE A 267 -10.94 1.23 -4.76
CA ILE A 267 -10.66 1.59 -3.37
C ILE A 267 -11.05 3.05 -3.14
N GLN A 268 -11.84 3.31 -2.10
CA GLN A 268 -12.19 4.66 -1.64
C GLN A 268 -11.38 4.99 -0.40
N LEU A 269 -10.52 6.01 -0.50
CA LEU A 269 -9.78 6.57 0.64
C LEU A 269 -9.99 8.09 0.72
N PRO A 270 -10.36 8.62 1.90
CA PRO A 270 -10.57 10.06 2.10
C PRO A 270 -9.27 10.85 2.02
N THR A 271 -9.36 12.13 1.69
CA THR A 271 -8.25 13.07 1.92
C THR A 271 -8.25 13.58 3.36
N TYR A 272 -7.17 14.27 3.74
CA TYR A 272 -6.90 14.81 5.06
C TYR A 272 -6.73 13.76 6.17
N TYR A 273 -6.23 12.58 5.81
CA TYR A 273 -5.80 11.54 6.75
C TYR A 273 -4.29 11.63 6.94
N TYR A 274 -3.77 10.89 7.92
CA TYR A 274 -2.39 10.96 8.36
C TYR A 274 -1.64 9.69 8.03
N PHE A 275 -0.39 9.86 7.59
CA PHE A 275 0.55 8.75 7.50
C PHE A 275 1.09 8.37 8.88
N GLY A 276 1.34 7.08 9.08
CA GLY A 276 1.96 6.61 10.31
C GLY A 276 2.60 5.26 10.15
N PHE A 277 3.38 4.89 11.16
CA PHE A 277 4.04 3.60 11.29
C PHE A 277 3.88 3.14 12.71
N SER A 278 3.60 1.86 12.92
CA SER A 278 3.62 1.26 14.26
C SER A 278 4.17 -0.16 14.21
N ALA A 279 4.78 -0.59 15.31
CA ALA A 279 5.21 -1.97 15.48
C ALA A 279 4.95 -2.40 16.92
N ALA A 280 4.74 -3.70 17.12
CA ALA A 280 4.65 -4.31 18.42
C ALA A 280 5.43 -5.63 18.47
N THR A 281 5.85 -6.01 19.67
CA THR A 281 6.44 -7.31 19.96
C THR A 281 5.70 -7.95 21.15
N GLY A 282 5.31 -9.20 21.00
CA GLY A 282 4.69 -10.01 22.05
C GLY A 282 5.71 -10.83 22.85
N GLU A 283 5.46 -12.14 22.95
CA GLU A 283 6.44 -13.12 23.47
C GLU A 283 7.63 -13.31 22.51
N LEU A 284 7.38 -13.06 21.21
CA LEU A 284 8.39 -13.01 20.17
C LEU A 284 8.77 -11.57 19.87
N SER A 285 9.96 -11.37 19.33
CA SER A 285 10.47 -10.03 19.05
C SER A 285 11.32 -9.97 17.80
N ASP A 286 11.38 -8.77 17.23
CA ASP A 286 12.28 -8.34 16.17
C ASP A 286 12.56 -6.84 16.33
N ASN A 287 13.67 -6.38 15.76
CA ASN A 287 13.88 -4.96 15.51
C ASN A 287 13.08 -4.55 14.27
N HIS A 288 12.35 -3.44 14.39
CA HIS A 288 11.59 -2.85 13.29
C HIS A 288 12.11 -1.44 12.99
N ASP A 289 12.96 -1.33 11.96
CA ASP A 289 13.69 -0.11 11.65
C ASP A 289 13.12 0.55 10.38
N ILE A 290 12.74 1.82 10.48
CA ILE A 290 12.44 2.69 9.33
C ILE A 290 13.71 3.45 8.96
N ILE A 291 14.16 3.26 7.72
CA ILE A 291 15.41 3.83 7.18
C ILE A 291 15.15 5.13 6.44
N SER A 292 14.07 5.23 5.67
CA SER A 292 13.57 6.47 5.06
C SER A 292 12.13 6.34 4.58
N VAL A 293 11.47 7.49 4.39
CA VAL A 293 10.13 7.64 3.83
C VAL A 293 10.19 8.76 2.79
N HIS A 294 9.84 8.48 1.55
CA HIS A 294 9.72 9.48 0.49
C HIS A 294 8.29 9.43 -0.04
N THR A 295 7.58 10.54 0.06
CA THR A 295 6.18 10.63 -0.38
C THR A 295 6.09 11.57 -1.56
N TYR A 296 5.35 11.16 -2.58
CA TYR A 296 5.14 11.90 -3.82
C TYR A 296 3.66 12.15 -4.03
N GLN A 297 3.29 13.36 -4.46
CA GLN A 297 1.97 13.60 -5.05
C GLN A 297 2.06 13.34 -6.56
N LEU A 298 1.11 12.56 -7.09
CA LEU A 298 1.18 12.03 -8.47
C LEU A 298 0.34 12.82 -9.48
N ASP A 299 -0.90 13.18 -9.13
CA ASP A 299 -1.81 13.87 -10.04
C ASP A 299 -1.97 15.35 -9.63
N LEU A 300 -1.52 16.23 -10.52
CA LEU A 300 -1.60 17.69 -10.38
C LEU A 300 -2.74 18.31 -11.18
N SER A 301 -3.58 17.51 -11.84
CA SER A 301 -4.70 18.02 -12.62
C SER A 301 -5.67 18.79 -11.73
N GLU A 302 -6.11 19.97 -12.20
CA GLU A 302 -7.08 20.78 -11.47
C GLU A 302 -8.39 20.04 -11.20
N GLN A 303 -8.75 19.08 -12.05
CA GLN A 303 -9.95 18.26 -11.88
C GLN A 303 -9.83 17.35 -10.65
N ARG A 304 -8.69 16.66 -10.49
CA ARG A 304 -8.44 15.82 -9.30
C ARG A 304 -8.29 16.65 -8.03
N GLN A 305 -7.60 17.79 -8.10
CA GLN A 305 -7.45 18.66 -6.94
C GLN A 305 -8.77 19.27 -6.44
N LYS A 306 -9.78 19.41 -7.31
CA LYS A 306 -11.12 19.90 -6.96
C LYS A 306 -12.08 18.79 -6.48
N GLU A 307 -11.70 17.52 -6.56
CA GLU A 307 -12.53 16.41 -6.09
C GLU A 307 -12.60 16.44 -4.55
N ASP A 308 -13.78 16.75 -3.99
CA ASP A 308 -13.96 16.73 -2.54
C ASP A 308 -14.06 15.29 -2.01
N ARG A 309 -12.92 14.80 -1.53
CA ARG A 309 -12.77 13.48 -0.91
C ARG A 309 -12.66 13.55 0.61
N LYS A 310 -12.90 14.69 1.23
CA LYS A 310 -12.72 14.84 2.68
C LYS A 310 -13.73 14.01 3.48
N ASN A 311 -14.94 13.85 2.95
CA ASN A 311 -16.07 13.26 3.66
C ASN A 311 -16.48 11.86 3.18
N ILE A 312 -15.69 11.24 2.28
CA ILE A 312 -15.97 9.86 1.87
C ILE A 312 -15.65 8.89 3.01
N ILE A 313 -16.28 7.72 2.98
CA ILE A 313 -16.03 6.65 3.95
C ILE A 313 -15.02 5.68 3.34
N PRO A 314 -13.95 5.27 4.04
CA PRO A 314 -13.04 4.28 3.50
C PRO A 314 -13.76 2.97 3.17
N SER A 315 -13.55 2.44 1.98
CA SER A 315 -14.16 1.18 1.56
C SER A 315 -13.37 0.51 0.44
N ALA A 316 -13.37 -0.82 0.44
CA ALA A 316 -12.96 -1.66 -0.69
C ALA A 316 -14.19 -2.38 -1.26
N PRO A 317 -14.16 -2.83 -2.52
CA PRO A 317 -15.09 -3.86 -3.00
C PRO A 317 -15.04 -5.06 -2.04
N SER A 318 -16.20 -5.64 -1.68
CA SER A 318 -16.22 -6.84 -0.86
C SER A 318 -15.31 -7.90 -1.48
N ALA A 319 -14.29 -8.31 -0.73
CA ALA A 319 -13.53 -9.51 -1.03
C ALA A 319 -14.49 -10.67 -0.87
N HIS A 320 -15.19 -11.05 -1.95
CA HIS A 320 -15.51 -12.46 -2.11
C HIS A 320 -14.15 -13.14 -2.15
N MET A 321 -13.76 -13.71 -0.99
CA MET A 321 -12.62 -14.60 -0.86
C MET A 321 -12.72 -15.56 -2.04
N GLY A 322 -11.83 -15.37 -3.02
CA GLY A 322 -11.89 -16.07 -4.28
C GLY A 322 -11.79 -17.56 -3.99
N GLN A 323 -12.94 -18.24 -4.04
CA GLN A 323 -12.96 -19.59 -4.55
C GLN A 323 -12.21 -19.53 -5.88
N ILE A 324 -11.24 -20.41 -6.06
CA ILE A 324 -10.46 -20.52 -7.29
C ILE A 324 -11.45 -20.88 -8.40
N ASP A 325 -12.05 -19.85 -8.98
CA ASP A 325 -12.58 -19.91 -10.32
C ASP A 325 -11.35 -19.76 -11.21
N ASP A 326 -10.93 -20.88 -11.77
CA ASP A 326 -10.02 -20.94 -12.91
C ASP A 326 -10.69 -20.26 -14.12
N ASP A 327 -10.89 -18.95 -14.02
CA ASP A 327 -11.20 -18.10 -15.15
C ASP A 327 -9.88 -17.68 -15.75
N THR A 328 -9.31 -18.64 -16.48
CA THR A 328 -8.27 -18.41 -17.46
C THR A 328 -8.63 -17.14 -18.24
N ALA A 329 -7.86 -16.07 -18.03
CA ALA A 329 -8.06 -14.81 -18.71
C ALA A 329 -8.28 -15.06 -20.21
N LYS A 330 -9.53 -14.91 -20.67
CA LYS A 330 -9.87 -14.85 -22.09
C LYS A 330 -9.33 -13.52 -22.63
N THR A 331 -8.01 -13.41 -22.71
CA THR A 331 -7.37 -12.63 -23.74
C THR A 331 -7.88 -13.23 -25.05
N SER A 332 -8.74 -12.49 -25.75
CA SER A 332 -9.19 -12.90 -27.09
C SER A 332 -7.98 -12.90 -28.01
N LYS A 333 -7.22 -13.99 -28.00
CA LYS A 333 -6.15 -14.26 -28.95
C LYS A 333 -6.83 -14.43 -30.30
N TRP A 334 -6.71 -13.41 -31.15
CA TRP A 334 -7.17 -13.49 -32.52
C TRP A 334 -6.50 -14.70 -33.18
N SER A 335 -7.29 -15.61 -33.75
CA SER A 335 -6.70 -16.76 -34.43
C SER A 335 -5.77 -16.26 -35.55
N THR A 336 -4.66 -16.96 -35.76
CA THR A 336 -3.67 -16.66 -36.80
C THR A 336 -4.31 -16.46 -38.18
N LEU A 337 -5.43 -17.14 -38.43
CA LEU A 337 -6.25 -16.97 -39.63
C LEU A 337 -6.92 -15.60 -39.73
N LYS A 338 -7.45 -15.05 -38.63
CA LYS A 338 -8.08 -13.72 -38.60
C LYS A 338 -7.06 -12.61 -38.84
N ILE A 339 -5.86 -12.75 -38.26
CA ILE A 339 -4.76 -11.80 -38.49
C ILE A 339 -4.31 -11.88 -39.95
N PHE A 340 -4.16 -13.09 -40.50
CA PHE A 340 -3.79 -13.29 -41.90
C PHE A 340 -4.80 -12.68 -42.88
N LEU A 341 -6.10 -12.88 -42.64
CA LEU A 341 -7.15 -12.30 -43.48
C LEU A 341 -7.17 -10.76 -43.45
N LEU A 342 -6.89 -10.16 -42.30
CA LEU A 342 -6.85 -8.70 -42.16
C LEU A 342 -5.65 -8.10 -42.90
N VAL A 343 -4.48 -8.76 -42.83
CA VAL A 343 -3.29 -8.37 -43.60
C VAL A 343 -3.53 -8.52 -45.11
N LEU A 344 -4.18 -9.60 -45.56
CA LEU A 344 -4.51 -9.80 -46.97
C LEU A 344 -5.43 -8.69 -47.49
N LEU A 345 -6.43 -8.28 -46.69
CA LEU A 345 -7.38 -7.24 -47.07
C LEU A 345 -6.69 -5.87 -47.21
N LEU A 346 -5.73 -5.57 -46.34
CA LEU A 346 -4.91 -4.35 -46.45
C LEU A 346 -4.02 -4.36 -47.70
N ILE A 347 -3.45 -5.51 -48.09
CA ILE A 347 -2.65 -5.64 -49.31
C ILE A 347 -3.52 -5.40 -50.55
N ILE A 348 -4.74 -5.95 -50.58
CA ILE A 348 -5.68 -5.76 -51.70
C ILE A 348 -6.07 -4.27 -51.82
N LEU A 349 -6.34 -3.60 -50.70
CA LEU A 349 -6.63 -2.16 -50.69
C LEU A 349 -5.45 -1.35 -51.21
N CYS A 350 -4.22 -1.65 -50.78
CA CYS A 350 -3.02 -0.98 -51.29
C CYS A 350 -2.83 -1.18 -52.81
N LEU A 351 -3.01 -2.40 -53.31
CA LEU A 351 -2.89 -2.69 -54.75
C LEU A 351 -4.00 -2.00 -55.55
N SER A 352 -5.21 -1.93 -55.01
CA SER A 352 -6.32 -1.20 -55.65
C SER A 352 -6.07 0.31 -55.70
N GLY A 353 -5.47 0.88 -54.64
CA GLY A 353 -5.06 2.28 -54.60
C GLY A 353 -3.95 2.61 -55.60
N ILE A 354 -2.95 1.73 -55.72
CA ILE A 354 -1.86 1.87 -56.71
C ILE A 354 -2.42 1.76 -58.13
N GLY A 355 -3.35 0.83 -58.37
CA GLY A 355 -4.04 0.68 -59.66
C GLY A 355 -4.87 1.91 -60.03
N ALA A 356 -5.65 2.46 -59.08
CA ALA A 356 -6.40 3.69 -59.26
C ALA A 356 -5.47 4.88 -59.54
N PHE A 357 -4.35 4.98 -58.84
CA PHE A 357 -3.34 6.02 -59.08
C PHE A 357 -2.75 5.93 -60.50
N TYR A 358 -2.40 4.72 -60.96
CA TYR A 358 -1.90 4.51 -62.32
C TYR A 358 -2.97 4.81 -63.38
N TYR A 359 -4.21 4.39 -63.15
CA TYR A 359 -5.34 4.67 -64.03
C TYR A 359 -5.62 6.17 -64.13
N MET A 360 -5.62 6.88 -63.00
CA MET A 360 -5.77 8.34 -62.96
C MET A 360 -4.61 9.06 -63.64
N LYS A 361 -3.37 8.56 -63.49
CA LYS A 361 -2.19 9.11 -64.16
C LYS A 361 -2.26 8.92 -65.68
N GLN A 362 -2.76 7.77 -66.15
CA GLN A 362 -2.92 7.48 -67.58
C GLN A 362 -4.06 8.30 -68.21
N HIS A 363 -5.15 8.54 -67.47
CA HIS A 363 -6.23 9.45 -67.90
C HIS A 363 -5.76 10.91 -68.01
N ARG A 364 -4.93 11.38 -67.08
CA ARG A 364 -4.34 12.74 -67.18
C ARG A 364 -3.39 12.90 -68.36
N TYR A 365 -2.70 11.83 -68.78
CA TYR A 365 -1.82 11.82 -69.96
C TYR A 365 -2.60 11.84 -71.29
N HIS A 366 -3.81 11.25 -71.32
CA HIS A 366 -4.70 11.32 -72.48
C HIS A 366 -5.49 12.64 -72.57
N SER A 367 -5.79 13.28 -71.44
CA SER A 367 -6.47 14.59 -71.39
C SER A 367 -5.58 15.77 -71.83
N SER A 368 -4.26 15.64 -71.81
CA SER A 368 -3.31 16.70 -72.20
C SER A 368 -2.90 16.66 -73.67
N ARG A 369 -3.63 15.91 -74.51
CA ARG A 369 -3.39 15.81 -75.97
C ARG A 369 -4.49 16.43 -76.83
N LEU A 370 -5.43 17.18 -76.23
CA LEU A 370 -6.58 17.79 -76.91
C LEU A 370 -6.77 19.30 -76.65
N TYR A 371 -5.74 20.01 -76.18
CA TYR A 371 -5.69 21.47 -76.28
C TYR A 371 -4.29 21.93 -76.69
#